data_AF-A0A846S2F2-F1
#
_entry.id   AF-A0A846S2F2-F1
#
_cell.length_a   1.000
_cell.length_b   1.000
_cell.length_c   1.000
_cell.angle_alpha   90.00
_cell.angle_beta   90.00
_cell.angle_gamma   90.00
#
_symmetry.space_group_name_H-M   'P 1'
#
loop_
_entity.id
_entity.type
_entity.pdbx_description
1 polymer ?
#
loop_
_entity_poly.entity_id
_entity_poly.type
_entity_poly.pdbx_seq_one_letter_code
_entity_poly.pdbx_strand_id
1 'polypeptide(L)'
;MDKNVNSFDALYAEAGSHRSVIAWDELLAFVRRFPHIAAFNAALLAQQNAGAIFVETERAWQDKHDRLLNDDAEVLVVLHPFAPVRFVYDVADTHGPPVPDAAMNPFTAAGAPTWDGHRLVMDVLRRKGLSIAGLPTTQSPTVMLARVLFELALIYAGHRGARPDLGVAASDADLDGRQARFEAECITWLIAGRIGLKMAATGSLKGYLKHGELMPPVSRDRVLHSVNAIEKLFGGALRLGETVREDVPSLFPLSGQLSAP
;
A
#
# COMPACT_ATOMS: atom_id res chain seq x y z
N MET A 1 17.74 -9.56 -12.79
CA MET A 1 16.51 -8.92 -13.32
C MET A 1 15.52 -10.04 -13.62
N ASP A 2 14.32 -9.95 -13.08
CA ASP A 2 13.37 -11.06 -13.06
C ASP A 2 13.06 -11.54 -14.48
N LYS A 3 13.21 -12.84 -14.76
CA LYS A 3 13.01 -13.41 -16.11
C LYS A 3 11.53 -13.66 -16.44
N ASN A 4 10.63 -13.20 -15.57
CA ASN A 4 9.21 -13.38 -15.75
C ASN A 4 8.69 -12.47 -16.88
N VAL A 5 8.41 -13.08 -18.03
CA VAL A 5 7.84 -12.43 -19.22
C VAL A 5 6.42 -11.89 -19.01
N ASN A 6 5.75 -12.30 -17.93
CA ASN A 6 4.41 -11.83 -17.55
C ASN A 6 4.44 -10.82 -16.38
N SER A 7 5.61 -10.23 -16.09
CA SER A 7 5.75 -9.24 -15.03
C SER A 7 5.25 -7.86 -15.45
N PHE A 8 4.92 -7.02 -14.47
CA PHE A 8 4.63 -5.61 -14.71
C PHE A 8 5.79 -4.88 -15.41
N ASP A 9 7.03 -5.28 -15.15
CA ASP A 9 8.22 -4.77 -15.83
C ASP A 9 8.26 -5.14 -17.32
N ALA A 10 7.85 -6.37 -17.69
CA ALA A 10 7.75 -6.81 -19.08
C ALA A 10 6.67 -6.03 -19.84
N LEU A 11 5.50 -5.80 -19.21
CA LEU A 11 4.43 -4.98 -19.79
C LEU A 11 4.90 -3.54 -20.07
N TYR A 12 5.64 -2.95 -19.13
CA TYR A 12 6.21 -1.61 -19.30
C TYR A 12 7.23 -1.55 -20.46
N ALA A 13 8.10 -2.55 -20.56
CA ALA A 13 9.10 -2.63 -21.62
C ALA A 13 8.48 -2.81 -23.01
N GLU A 14 7.42 -3.63 -23.12
CA GLU A 14 6.71 -3.86 -24.38
C GLU A 14 5.95 -2.61 -24.83
N ALA A 15 5.13 -2.03 -23.95
CA ALA A 15 4.26 -0.91 -24.31
C ALA A 15 5.05 0.37 -24.65
N GLY A 16 6.20 0.61 -24.01
CA GLY A 16 7.05 1.78 -24.26
C GLY A 16 7.57 1.91 -25.70
N SER A 17 7.46 0.86 -26.51
CA SER A 17 7.80 0.88 -27.94
C SER A 17 6.68 1.44 -28.84
N HIS A 18 5.43 1.49 -28.38
CA HIS A 18 4.26 1.88 -29.20
C HIS A 18 3.29 2.88 -28.53
N ARG A 19 3.36 3.07 -27.21
CA ARG A 19 2.49 4.00 -26.46
C ARG A 19 3.20 4.54 -25.21
N SER A 20 2.90 5.78 -24.81
CA SER A 20 3.39 6.32 -23.53
C SER A 20 2.72 5.59 -22.37
N VAL A 21 3.49 4.80 -21.63
CA VAL A 21 3.09 4.19 -20.36
C VAL A 21 3.16 5.25 -19.27
N ILE A 22 2.28 5.20 -18.26
CA ILE A 22 2.31 6.16 -17.15
C ILE A 22 3.68 6.16 -16.47
N ALA A 23 4.19 7.35 -16.18
CA ALA A 23 5.48 7.51 -15.52
C ALA A 23 5.48 6.85 -14.13
N TRP A 24 6.64 6.38 -13.67
CA TRP A 24 6.69 5.58 -12.43
C TRP A 24 6.32 6.39 -11.19
N ASP A 25 6.72 7.65 -11.11
CA ASP A 25 6.31 8.59 -10.06
C ASP A 25 4.80 8.86 -10.06
N GLU A 26 4.19 9.06 -11.23
CA GLU A 26 2.73 9.20 -11.38
C GLU A 26 1.99 7.92 -10.97
N LEU A 27 2.48 6.75 -11.37
CA LEU A 27 1.95 5.46 -10.95
C LEU A 27 2.02 5.29 -9.43
N LEU A 28 3.19 5.58 -8.84
CA LEU A 28 3.41 5.51 -7.40
C LEU A 28 2.43 6.44 -6.67
N ALA A 29 2.23 7.66 -7.16
CA ALA A 29 1.27 8.61 -6.59
C ALA A 29 -0.18 8.10 -6.67
N PHE A 30 -0.58 7.50 -7.80
CA PHE A 30 -1.90 6.89 -7.97
C PHE A 30 -2.12 5.71 -7.01
N VAL A 31 -1.19 4.75 -6.98
CA VAL A 31 -1.29 3.55 -6.12
C VAL A 31 -1.33 3.94 -4.64
N ARG A 32 -0.55 4.97 -4.26
CA ARG A 32 -0.48 5.50 -2.89
C ARG A 32 -1.84 6.00 -2.38
N ARG A 33 -2.67 6.59 -3.24
CA ARG A 33 -3.97 7.18 -2.84
C ARG A 33 -5.16 6.22 -2.91
N PHE A 34 -4.95 4.95 -3.30
CA PHE A 34 -6.04 4.02 -3.62
C PHE A 34 -6.09 2.77 -2.71
N PRO A 35 -6.39 2.91 -1.41
CA PRO A 35 -6.26 1.80 -0.44
C PRO A 35 -7.36 0.73 -0.52
N HIS A 36 -8.47 1.02 -1.21
CA HIS A 36 -9.62 0.13 -1.34
C HIS A 36 -9.36 -1.10 -2.19
N ILE A 37 -8.35 -1.02 -3.05
CA ILE A 37 -7.95 -2.11 -3.94
C ILE A 37 -6.48 -2.46 -3.71
N ALA A 38 -6.12 -3.71 -4.00
CA ALA A 38 -4.74 -4.17 -3.97
C ALA A 38 -3.85 -3.26 -4.85
N ALA A 39 -2.64 -2.93 -4.39
CA ALA A 39 -1.70 -2.03 -5.06
C ALA A 39 -1.42 -2.43 -6.53
N PHE A 40 -1.30 -3.72 -6.83
CA PHE A 40 -1.15 -4.19 -8.21
C PHE A 40 -2.37 -3.85 -9.08
N ASN A 41 -3.59 -4.06 -8.59
CA ASN A 41 -4.80 -3.67 -9.31
C ASN A 41 -4.92 -2.14 -9.42
N ALA A 42 -4.50 -1.39 -8.40
CA ALA A 42 -4.44 0.07 -8.49
C ALA A 42 -3.48 0.53 -9.61
N ALA A 43 -2.35 -0.17 -9.80
CA ALA A 43 -1.42 0.12 -10.88
C ALA A 43 -2.02 -0.19 -12.27
N LEU A 44 -2.79 -1.28 -12.39
CA LEU A 44 -3.54 -1.58 -13.63
C LEU A 44 -4.61 -0.53 -13.93
N LEU A 45 -5.31 -0.04 -12.91
CA LEU A 45 -6.29 1.04 -13.06
C LEU A 45 -5.63 2.33 -13.51
N ALA A 46 -4.49 2.71 -12.93
CA ALA A 46 -3.75 3.90 -13.32
C ALA A 46 -3.37 3.92 -14.81
N GLN A 47 -3.03 2.74 -15.36
CA GLN A 47 -2.68 2.60 -16.77
C GLN A 47 -3.89 2.73 -17.71
N GLN A 48 -5.10 2.42 -17.22
CA GLN A 48 -6.34 2.53 -17.98
C GLN A 48 -6.94 3.94 -17.86
N ASN A 49 -7.03 4.45 -16.63
CA ASN A 49 -7.56 5.77 -16.30
C ASN A 49 -6.88 6.33 -15.04
N ALA A 50 -5.86 7.16 -15.23
CA ALA A 50 -5.14 7.84 -14.14
C ALA A 50 -6.01 8.86 -13.37
N GLY A 51 -7.17 9.25 -13.94
CA GLY A 51 -8.16 10.13 -13.34
C GLY A 51 -9.10 9.44 -12.35
N ALA A 52 -9.13 8.11 -12.31
CA ALA A 52 -10.03 7.37 -11.42
C ALA A 52 -9.80 7.73 -9.94
N ILE A 53 -10.89 7.90 -9.20
CA ILE A 53 -10.93 8.39 -7.82
C ILE A 53 -11.33 7.26 -6.87
N PHE A 54 -12.43 6.58 -7.18
CA PHE A 54 -13.00 5.54 -6.35
C PHE A 54 -13.80 4.60 -7.26
N VAL A 55 -13.45 3.32 -7.25
CA VAL A 55 -14.00 2.34 -8.19
C VAL A 55 -14.66 1.20 -7.43
N GLU A 56 -15.78 0.74 -7.95
CA GLU A 56 -16.51 -0.40 -7.43
C GLU A 56 -17.15 -1.18 -8.58
N THR A 57 -17.58 -2.42 -8.30
CA THR A 57 -18.41 -3.18 -9.25
C THR A 57 -19.79 -2.53 -9.37
N GLU A 58 -20.46 -2.67 -10.51
CA GLU A 58 -21.86 -2.23 -10.70
C GLU A 58 -22.77 -2.65 -9.54
N ARG A 59 -22.71 -3.92 -9.16
CA ARG A 59 -23.45 -4.45 -8.02
C ARG A 59 -23.12 -3.73 -6.70
N ALA A 60 -21.86 -3.40 -6.45
CA ALA A 60 -21.46 -2.70 -5.24
C ALA A 60 -21.89 -1.23 -5.25
N TRP A 61 -21.91 -0.58 -6.43
CA TRP A 61 -22.51 0.74 -6.58
C TRP A 61 -23.98 0.73 -6.18
N GLN A 62 -24.73 -0.27 -6.64
CA GLN A 62 -26.13 -0.43 -6.28
C GLN A 62 -26.32 -0.80 -4.80
N ASP A 63 -25.67 -1.88 -4.34
CA ASP A 63 -25.90 -2.48 -3.01
C ASP A 63 -25.36 -1.61 -1.86
N LYS A 64 -24.23 -0.91 -2.05
CA LYS A 64 -23.54 -0.18 -0.97
C LYS A 64 -23.73 1.33 -1.02
N HIS A 65 -23.94 1.88 -2.20
CA HIS A 65 -23.92 3.33 -2.42
C HIS A 65 -25.24 3.87 -2.99
N ASP A 66 -26.20 3.00 -3.34
CA ASP A 66 -27.46 3.37 -3.97
C ASP A 66 -27.25 4.18 -5.27
N ARG A 67 -26.24 3.78 -6.04
CA ARG A 67 -25.85 4.42 -7.31
C ARG A 67 -25.98 3.45 -8.47
N LEU A 68 -26.28 3.98 -9.65
CA LEU A 68 -26.36 3.23 -10.91
C LEU A 68 -25.33 3.77 -11.89
N LEU A 69 -24.95 2.94 -12.87
CA LEU A 69 -24.03 3.35 -13.92
C LEU A 69 -24.69 4.33 -14.89
N ASN A 70 -23.91 5.25 -15.45
CA ASN A 70 -24.32 6.05 -16.60
C ASN A 70 -24.38 5.17 -17.86
N ASP A 71 -25.15 5.59 -18.86
CA ASP A 71 -25.30 4.86 -20.12
C ASP A 71 -23.99 4.71 -20.90
N ASP A 72 -23.07 5.67 -20.71
CA ASP A 72 -21.75 5.76 -21.33
C ASP A 72 -20.60 5.38 -20.38
N ALA A 73 -20.90 4.71 -19.27
CA ALA A 73 -19.92 4.33 -18.25
C ALA A 73 -18.72 3.56 -18.83
N GLU A 74 -17.51 4.05 -18.58
CA GLU A 74 -16.29 3.38 -19.01
C GLU A 74 -15.98 2.17 -18.14
N VAL A 75 -15.71 1.03 -18.77
CA VAL A 75 -15.36 -0.21 -18.06
C VAL A 75 -13.86 -0.23 -17.74
N LEU A 76 -13.52 -0.37 -16.46
CA LEU A 76 -12.15 -0.61 -16.00
C LEU A 76 -11.97 -2.08 -15.60
N VAL A 77 -10.80 -2.63 -15.89
CA VAL A 77 -10.49 -4.05 -15.67
C VAL A 77 -9.48 -4.23 -14.54
N VAL A 78 -9.78 -5.12 -13.61
CA VAL A 78 -8.88 -5.51 -12.50
C VAL A 78 -8.74 -7.02 -12.41
N LEU A 79 -7.63 -7.51 -11.85
CA LEU A 79 -7.46 -8.95 -11.60
C LEU A 79 -8.35 -9.38 -10.43
N HIS A 80 -8.90 -10.59 -10.53
CA HIS A 80 -9.71 -11.20 -9.48
C HIS A 80 -9.18 -12.59 -9.11
N PRO A 81 -8.94 -12.91 -7.83
CA PRO A 81 -8.51 -14.25 -7.46
C PRO A 81 -9.49 -15.32 -7.96
N PHE A 82 -8.95 -16.39 -8.56
CA PHE A 82 -9.72 -17.53 -9.09
C PHE A 82 -10.71 -17.20 -10.23
N ALA A 83 -10.54 -16.04 -10.86
CA ALA A 83 -11.18 -15.65 -12.11
C ALA A 83 -10.15 -14.91 -12.98
N PRO A 84 -10.40 -14.70 -14.28
CA PRO A 84 -9.43 -13.99 -15.11
C PRO A 84 -9.38 -12.50 -14.74
N VAL A 85 -10.54 -11.84 -14.70
CA VAL A 85 -10.68 -10.41 -14.43
C VAL A 85 -12.04 -10.10 -13.80
N ARG A 86 -12.18 -8.87 -13.29
CA ARG A 86 -13.43 -8.27 -12.82
C ARG A 86 -13.56 -6.87 -13.42
N PHE A 87 -14.78 -6.49 -13.76
CA PHE A 87 -15.11 -5.14 -14.22
C PHE A 87 -15.49 -4.25 -13.04
N VAL A 88 -14.96 -3.03 -13.05
CA VAL A 88 -15.23 -1.97 -12.08
C VAL A 88 -15.43 -0.65 -12.82
N TYR A 89 -16.08 0.30 -12.16
CA TYR A 89 -16.48 1.59 -12.73
C TYR A 89 -16.12 2.69 -11.74
N ASP A 90 -15.64 3.83 -12.25
CA ASP A 90 -15.32 4.97 -11.40
C ASP A 90 -16.58 5.67 -10.89
N VAL A 91 -16.47 6.36 -9.77
CA VAL A 91 -17.56 7.18 -9.22
C VAL A 91 -18.07 8.22 -10.22
N ALA A 92 -17.21 8.74 -11.11
CA ALA A 92 -17.60 9.67 -12.17
C ALA A 92 -18.55 9.04 -13.20
N ASP A 93 -18.50 7.72 -13.40
CA ASP A 93 -19.33 6.96 -14.33
C ASP A 93 -20.67 6.51 -13.74
N THR A 94 -21.06 7.10 -12.61
CA THR A 94 -22.28 6.73 -11.89
C THR A 94 -23.14 7.95 -11.57
N HIS A 95 -24.43 7.72 -11.33
CA HIS A 95 -25.36 8.72 -10.82
C HIS A 95 -26.12 8.17 -9.60
N GLY A 96 -26.58 9.09 -8.73
CA GLY A 96 -27.24 8.77 -7.47
C GLY A 96 -26.77 9.68 -6.32
N PRO A 97 -27.04 9.30 -5.05
CA PRO A 97 -26.65 10.06 -3.87
C PRO A 97 -25.13 10.28 -3.78
N PRO A 98 -24.66 11.39 -3.18
CA PRO A 98 -23.23 11.64 -3.04
C PRO A 98 -22.56 10.53 -2.22
N VAL A 99 -21.40 10.05 -2.70
CA VAL A 99 -20.59 9.07 -1.97
C VAL A 99 -19.96 9.77 -0.77
N PRO A 100 -20.05 9.21 0.46
CA PRO A 100 -19.45 9.83 1.62
C PRO A 100 -17.92 9.97 1.48
N ASP A 101 -17.37 11.11 1.87
CA ASP A 101 -15.92 11.36 1.84
C ASP A 101 -15.13 10.31 2.61
N ALA A 102 -15.68 9.77 3.71
CA ALA A 102 -15.04 8.71 4.48
C ALA A 102 -14.94 7.38 3.70
N ALA A 103 -15.83 7.12 2.75
CA ALA A 103 -15.74 5.95 1.88
C ALA A 103 -14.61 6.13 0.85
N MET A 104 -14.47 7.31 0.25
CA MET A 104 -13.41 7.58 -0.72
C MET A 104 -12.04 7.76 -0.05
N ASN A 105 -12.01 8.50 1.06
CA ASN A 105 -10.81 8.88 1.80
C ASN A 105 -10.91 8.44 3.28
N PRO A 106 -10.75 7.14 3.57
CA PRO A 106 -10.99 6.55 4.90
C PRO A 106 -10.06 7.09 5.99
N PHE A 107 -8.98 7.79 5.62
CA PHE A 107 -7.96 8.24 6.56
C PHE A 107 -7.73 9.76 6.59
N THR A 108 -8.63 10.58 6.01
CA THR A 108 -8.45 12.06 5.97
C THR A 108 -8.20 12.68 7.35
N ALA A 109 -8.93 12.22 8.37
CA ALA A 109 -8.83 12.71 9.75
C ALA A 109 -8.09 11.73 10.68
N ALA A 110 -7.42 10.71 10.13
CA ALA A 110 -6.85 9.65 10.94
C ALA A 110 -5.54 10.10 11.60
N GLY A 111 -5.44 9.90 12.92
CA GLY A 111 -4.31 10.32 13.75
C GLY A 111 -2.98 9.62 13.43
N ALA A 112 -1.94 9.96 14.19
CA ALA A 112 -0.67 9.26 14.14
C ALA A 112 -0.83 7.81 14.66
N PRO A 113 0.08 6.88 14.29
CA PRO A 113 0.13 5.56 14.89
C PRO A 113 0.30 5.65 16.41
N THR A 114 -0.23 4.66 17.12
CA THR A 114 -0.15 4.53 18.58
C THR A 114 0.81 3.39 18.96
N TRP A 115 1.21 3.35 20.22
CA TRP A 115 2.02 2.22 20.73
C TRP A 115 1.19 0.93 20.86
N ASP A 116 -0.11 1.04 21.16
CA ASP A 116 -1.02 -0.10 21.16
C ASP A 116 -1.19 -0.69 19.76
N GLY A 117 -1.40 0.16 18.75
CA GLY A 117 -1.44 -0.27 17.36
C GLY A 117 -0.13 -0.91 16.91
N HIS A 118 1.02 -0.36 17.32
CA HIS A 118 2.31 -0.99 17.07
C HIS A 118 2.41 -2.39 17.72
N ARG A 119 1.95 -2.55 18.96
CA ARG A 119 1.92 -3.86 19.64
C ARG A 119 1.08 -4.87 18.86
N LEU A 120 -0.10 -4.49 18.38
CA LEU A 120 -0.96 -5.35 17.55
C LEU A 120 -0.28 -5.76 16.24
N VAL A 121 0.39 -4.82 15.57
CA VAL A 121 1.20 -5.13 14.38
C VAL A 121 2.27 -6.17 14.71
N MET A 122 3.03 -5.98 15.79
CA MET A 122 4.07 -6.93 16.18
C MET A 122 3.52 -8.30 16.60
N ASP A 123 2.32 -8.35 17.19
CA ASP A 123 1.63 -9.59 17.54
C ASP A 123 1.20 -10.36 16.28
N VAL A 124 0.72 -9.67 15.24
CA VAL A 124 0.45 -10.28 13.92
C VAL A 124 1.73 -10.85 13.32
N LEU A 125 2.84 -10.08 13.33
CA LEU A 125 4.13 -10.55 12.80
C LEU A 125 4.63 -11.79 13.55
N ARG A 126 4.58 -11.79 14.89
CA ARG A 126 4.99 -12.94 15.72
C ARG A 126 4.15 -14.18 15.41
N ARG A 127 2.82 -14.06 15.28
CA ARG A 127 1.95 -15.19 14.89
C ARG A 127 2.26 -15.74 13.49
N LYS A 128 2.84 -14.92 12.62
CA LYS A 128 3.27 -15.30 11.27
C LYS A 128 4.73 -15.77 11.22
N GLY A 129 5.40 -15.92 12.36
CA GLY A 129 6.81 -16.34 12.42
C GLY A 129 7.77 -15.29 11.86
N LEU A 130 7.39 -14.01 11.88
CA LEU A 130 8.21 -12.90 11.40
C LEU A 130 8.86 -12.19 12.59
N SER A 131 10.18 -12.20 12.62
CA SER A 131 10.99 -11.44 13.57
C SER A 131 11.68 -10.28 12.84
N ILE A 132 11.56 -9.07 13.39
CA ILE A 132 12.16 -7.86 12.83
C ILE A 132 13.36 -7.48 13.69
N ALA A 133 14.54 -7.44 13.08
CA ALA A 133 15.78 -7.03 13.74
C ALA A 133 16.10 -5.55 13.50
N GLY A 134 16.95 -4.96 14.35
CA GLY A 134 17.47 -3.60 14.13
C GLY A 134 16.41 -2.50 14.20
N LEU A 135 15.44 -2.64 15.11
CA LEU A 135 14.49 -1.58 15.43
C LEU A 135 15.19 -0.46 16.22
N PRO A 136 14.88 0.82 15.93
CA PRO A 136 15.50 1.95 16.61
C PRO A 136 14.96 2.11 18.03
N THR A 137 15.77 2.68 18.92
CA THR A 137 15.28 3.26 20.16
C THR A 137 14.60 4.60 19.84
N THR A 138 13.28 4.68 19.98
CA THR A 138 12.50 5.89 19.69
C THR A 138 11.24 5.97 20.54
N GLN A 139 10.79 7.18 20.86
CA GLN A 139 9.50 7.43 21.50
C GLN A 139 8.37 7.64 20.49
N SER A 140 8.67 7.67 19.19
CA SER A 140 7.68 7.89 18.13
C SER A 140 7.19 6.57 17.55
N PRO A 141 5.89 6.22 17.72
CA PRO A 141 5.30 5.07 17.05
C PRO A 141 5.41 5.15 15.53
N THR A 142 5.36 6.37 14.96
CA THR A 142 5.54 6.60 13.52
C THR A 142 6.93 6.17 13.05
N VAL A 143 8.00 6.56 13.76
CA VAL A 143 9.38 6.16 13.41
C VAL A 143 9.56 4.66 13.56
N MET A 144 8.97 4.07 14.61
CA MET A 144 9.00 2.63 14.83
C MET A 144 8.30 1.87 13.70
N LEU A 145 7.07 2.27 13.35
CA LEU A 145 6.29 1.66 12.27
C LEU A 145 6.99 1.81 10.92
N ALA A 146 7.55 2.98 10.63
CA ALA A 146 8.33 3.21 9.40
C ALA A 146 9.47 2.20 9.27
N ARG A 147 10.19 1.92 10.37
CA ARG A 147 11.26 0.92 10.37
C ARG A 147 10.72 -0.49 10.17
N VAL A 148 9.64 -0.86 10.85
CA VAL A 148 9.00 -2.17 10.68
C VAL A 148 8.59 -2.40 9.23
N LEU A 149 7.93 -1.43 8.61
CA LEU A 149 7.52 -1.50 7.20
C LEU A 149 8.74 -1.62 6.27
N PHE A 150 9.82 -0.90 6.56
CA PHE A 150 11.05 -0.98 5.77
C PHE A 150 11.72 -2.36 5.84
N GLU A 151 11.80 -2.96 7.03
CA GLU A 151 12.35 -4.32 7.16
C GLU A 151 11.42 -5.38 6.55
N LEU A 152 10.10 -5.22 6.66
CA LEU A 152 9.15 -6.06 5.93
C LEU A 152 9.33 -5.91 4.41
N ALA A 153 9.56 -4.70 3.92
CA ALA A 153 9.81 -4.47 2.50
C ALA A 153 11.06 -5.21 2.02
N LEU A 154 12.17 -5.16 2.78
CA LEU A 154 13.37 -5.93 2.46
C LEU A 154 13.13 -7.46 2.47
N ILE A 155 12.30 -7.95 3.40
CA ILE A 155 11.94 -9.37 3.47
C ILE A 155 11.09 -9.76 2.26
N TYR A 156 9.98 -9.07 2.00
CA TYR A 156 9.03 -9.44 0.95
C TYR A 156 9.53 -9.17 -0.47
N ALA A 157 10.48 -8.25 -0.63
CA ALA A 157 11.21 -8.06 -1.88
C ALA A 157 12.37 -9.09 -2.05
N GLY A 158 12.58 -10.01 -1.11
CA GLY A 158 13.60 -11.06 -1.23
C GLY A 158 15.04 -10.58 -1.03
N HIS A 159 15.25 -9.33 -0.59
CA HIS A 159 16.58 -8.76 -0.29
C HIS A 159 17.20 -9.32 0.99
N ARG A 160 16.40 -10.02 1.81
CA ARG A 160 16.88 -10.81 2.96
C ARG A 160 17.05 -12.31 2.63
N GLY A 161 17.03 -12.66 1.35
CA GLY A 161 17.07 -14.04 0.88
C GLY A 161 15.68 -14.66 0.73
N ALA A 162 15.66 -15.91 0.27
CA ALA A 162 14.41 -16.63 0.02
C ALA A 162 13.68 -16.97 1.31
N ARG A 163 12.35 -16.82 1.29
CA ARG A 163 11.42 -17.22 2.35
C ARG A 163 10.28 -18.03 1.74
N PRO A 164 10.49 -19.33 1.45
CA PRO A 164 9.48 -20.19 0.82
C PRO A 164 8.18 -20.28 1.63
N ASP A 165 8.28 -20.18 2.95
CA ASP A 165 7.13 -20.13 3.87
C ASP A 165 6.22 -18.92 3.65
N LEU A 166 6.75 -17.86 3.04
CA LEU A 166 6.02 -16.64 2.66
C LEU A 166 5.76 -16.56 1.15
N GLY A 167 6.22 -17.55 0.37
CA GLY A 167 6.19 -17.49 -1.10
C GLY A 167 7.15 -16.45 -1.68
N VAL A 168 8.24 -16.11 -0.98
CA VAL A 168 9.21 -15.09 -1.42
C VAL A 168 10.46 -15.77 -1.96
N ALA A 169 10.80 -15.46 -3.22
CA ALA A 169 12.08 -15.84 -3.82
C ALA A 169 13.18 -14.84 -3.41
N ALA A 170 14.44 -15.28 -3.39
CA ALA A 170 15.56 -14.37 -3.21
C ALA A 170 15.67 -13.44 -4.42
N SER A 171 15.85 -12.14 -4.19
CA SER A 171 16.25 -11.22 -5.25
C SER A 171 17.72 -11.49 -5.61
N ASP A 172 18.07 -11.29 -6.89
CA ASP A 172 19.46 -11.04 -7.25
C ASP A 172 19.94 -9.85 -6.42
N ALA A 173 20.95 -10.06 -5.58
CA ALA A 173 21.51 -8.99 -4.77
C ALA A 173 22.25 -8.03 -5.71
N ASP A 174 21.91 -6.74 -5.65
CA ASP A 174 22.70 -5.71 -6.30
C ASP A 174 23.96 -5.43 -5.47
N LEU A 175 25.10 -5.27 -6.15
CA LEU A 175 26.41 -5.19 -5.50
C LEU A 175 26.53 -4.02 -4.51
N ASP A 176 25.77 -2.95 -4.71
CA ASP A 176 25.83 -1.71 -3.92
C ASP A 176 24.59 -1.44 -3.04
N GLY A 177 23.57 -2.31 -3.09
CA GLY A 177 22.34 -2.19 -2.29
C GLY A 177 21.41 -1.02 -2.68
N ARG A 178 21.69 -0.28 -3.76
CA ARG A 178 20.85 0.86 -4.19
C ARG A 178 19.47 0.43 -4.66
N GLN A 179 19.36 -0.63 -5.45
CA GLN A 179 18.08 -1.21 -5.87
C GLN A 179 17.30 -1.69 -4.65
N ALA A 180 17.93 -2.48 -3.76
CA ALA A 180 17.28 -3.02 -2.58
C ALA A 180 16.70 -1.91 -1.70
N ARG A 181 17.47 -0.84 -1.49
CA ARG A 181 17.04 0.33 -0.74
C ARG A 181 15.91 1.09 -1.44
N PHE A 182 16.03 1.37 -2.73
CA PHE A 182 15.03 2.14 -3.48
C PHE A 182 13.68 1.42 -3.51
N GLU A 183 13.68 0.10 -3.73
CA GLU A 183 12.48 -0.73 -3.67
C GLU A 183 11.85 -0.71 -2.28
N ALA A 184 12.66 -0.86 -1.22
CA ALA A 184 12.17 -0.79 0.16
C ALA A 184 11.62 0.60 0.53
N GLU A 185 12.25 1.68 0.06
CA GLU A 185 11.73 3.05 0.19
C GLU A 185 10.39 3.20 -0.54
N CYS A 186 10.26 2.69 -1.77
CA CYS A 186 9.00 2.70 -2.54
C CYS A 186 7.88 1.95 -1.80
N ILE A 187 8.13 0.71 -1.38
CA ILE A 187 7.14 -0.14 -0.69
C ILE A 187 6.69 0.52 0.62
N THR A 188 7.64 0.99 1.44
CA THR A 188 7.35 1.66 2.72
C THR A 188 6.52 2.91 2.49
N TRP A 189 6.91 3.73 1.51
CA TRP A 189 6.19 4.95 1.17
C TRP A 189 4.78 4.62 0.69
N LEU A 190 4.61 3.70 -0.26
CA LEU A 190 3.29 3.29 -0.76
C LEU A 190 2.37 2.84 0.36
N ILE A 191 2.79 1.88 1.19
CA ILE A 191 1.98 1.37 2.32
C ILE A 191 1.61 2.53 3.24
N ALA A 192 2.58 3.35 3.66
CA ALA A 192 2.33 4.47 4.56
C ALA A 192 1.24 5.41 4.03
N GLY A 193 1.27 5.77 2.74
CA GLY A 193 0.24 6.63 2.16
C GLY A 193 -1.13 5.95 2.06
N ARG A 194 -1.16 4.67 1.70
CA ARG A 194 -2.39 3.88 1.58
C ARG A 194 -3.09 3.72 2.92
N ILE A 195 -2.33 3.64 4.02
CA ILE A 195 -2.89 3.64 5.38
C ILE A 195 -3.08 5.05 5.97
N GLY A 196 -2.95 6.09 5.16
CA GLY A 196 -3.22 7.48 5.55
C GLY A 196 -2.14 8.18 6.36
N LEU A 197 -0.91 7.67 6.38
CA LEU A 197 0.21 8.30 7.06
C LEU A 197 0.89 9.34 6.16
N LYS A 198 1.07 10.54 6.72
CA LYS A 198 1.82 11.65 6.12
C LYS A 198 3.33 11.46 6.28
N MET A 199 3.84 10.34 5.78
CA MET A 199 5.28 10.06 5.74
C MET A 199 5.89 10.59 4.44
N ALA A 200 6.89 11.47 4.58
CA ALA A 200 7.67 11.94 3.44
C ALA A 200 8.51 10.81 2.84
N ALA A 201 8.74 10.87 1.53
CA ALA A 201 9.77 10.05 0.91
C ALA A 201 11.15 10.40 1.50
N THR A 202 12.02 9.41 1.58
CA THR A 202 13.38 9.55 2.12
C THR A 202 14.40 9.04 1.11
N GLY A 203 15.68 9.33 1.36
CA GLY A 203 16.80 8.78 0.58
C GLY A 203 16.68 8.98 -0.92
N SER A 204 16.93 7.90 -1.66
CA SER A 204 16.90 7.87 -3.12
C SER A 204 15.51 8.09 -3.71
N LEU A 205 14.45 7.62 -3.05
CA LEU A 205 13.09 7.87 -3.50
C LEU A 205 12.75 9.37 -3.45
N LYS A 206 13.19 10.08 -2.40
CA LYS A 206 13.02 11.53 -2.31
C LYS A 206 13.76 12.25 -3.43
N GLY A 207 15.00 11.84 -3.72
CA GLY A 207 15.80 12.33 -4.84
C GLY A 207 15.06 12.23 -6.16
N TYR A 208 14.55 11.03 -6.46
CA TYR A 208 13.75 10.76 -7.65
C TYR A 208 12.48 11.64 -7.71
N LEU A 209 11.62 11.58 -6.69
CA LEU A 209 10.31 12.24 -6.71
C LEU A 209 10.37 13.78 -6.65
N LYS A 210 11.38 14.34 -5.96
CA LYS A 210 11.44 15.79 -5.71
C LYS A 210 12.45 16.51 -6.60
N HIS A 211 13.55 15.83 -6.93
CA HIS A 211 14.71 16.45 -7.60
C HIS A 211 14.92 15.91 -9.01
N GLY A 212 14.10 14.94 -9.46
CA GLY A 212 14.23 14.32 -10.78
C GLY A 212 15.54 13.54 -10.94
N GLU A 213 16.12 13.08 -9.83
CA GLU A 213 17.33 12.25 -9.86
C GLU A 213 17.08 10.95 -10.63
N LEU A 214 18.12 10.39 -11.24
CA LEU A 214 17.99 9.16 -12.03
C LEU A 214 17.49 8.01 -11.15
N MET A 215 16.42 7.36 -11.62
CA MET A 215 15.87 6.17 -10.99
C MET A 215 16.89 5.02 -11.07
N PRO A 216 17.28 4.39 -9.94
CA PRO A 216 18.14 3.22 -9.97
C PRO A 216 17.40 2.02 -10.60
N PRO A 217 18.11 0.90 -10.88
CA PRO A 217 17.43 -0.34 -11.24
C PRO A 217 16.34 -0.68 -10.22
N VAL A 218 15.15 -1.01 -10.71
CA VAL A 218 13.97 -1.29 -9.88
C VAL A 218 13.14 -2.35 -10.57
N SER A 219 12.60 -3.30 -9.80
CA SER A 219 11.51 -4.16 -10.26
C SER A 219 10.18 -3.61 -9.77
N ARG A 220 9.37 -3.09 -10.70
CA ARG A 220 8.04 -2.55 -10.40
C ARG A 220 7.10 -3.64 -9.92
N ASP A 221 7.21 -4.81 -10.54
CA ASP A 221 6.43 -6.00 -10.21
C ASP A 221 6.64 -6.39 -8.74
N ARG A 222 7.91 -6.52 -8.34
CA ARG A 222 8.30 -6.83 -6.96
C ARG A 222 7.82 -5.78 -5.96
N VAL A 223 7.93 -4.49 -6.28
CA VAL A 223 7.41 -3.41 -5.42
C VAL A 223 5.91 -3.57 -5.19
N LEU A 224 5.12 -3.71 -6.26
CA LEU A 224 3.67 -3.81 -6.16
C LEU A 224 3.21 -5.10 -5.45
N HIS A 225 3.84 -6.23 -5.75
CA HIS A 225 3.55 -7.50 -5.10
C HIS A 225 3.96 -7.51 -3.62
N SER A 226 5.07 -6.87 -3.26
CA SER A 226 5.50 -6.75 -1.87
C SER A 226 4.52 -5.90 -1.06
N VAL A 227 4.03 -4.79 -1.61
CA VAL A 227 2.97 -3.97 -0.96
C VAL A 227 1.74 -4.83 -0.70
N ASN A 228 1.25 -5.57 -1.70
CA ASN A 228 0.10 -6.46 -1.56
C ASN A 228 0.31 -7.54 -0.49
N ALA A 229 1.48 -8.18 -0.50
CA ALA A 229 1.80 -9.26 0.44
C ALA A 229 1.85 -8.75 1.88
N ILE A 230 2.48 -7.59 2.11
CA ILE A 230 2.57 -6.96 3.43
C ILE A 230 1.18 -6.52 3.91
N GLU A 231 0.40 -5.82 3.09
CA GLU A 231 -0.95 -5.40 3.46
C GLU A 231 -1.86 -6.60 3.79
N LYS A 232 -1.74 -7.69 3.02
CA LYS A 232 -2.50 -8.93 3.23
C LYS A 232 -2.22 -9.58 4.59
N LEU A 233 -1.03 -9.41 5.18
CA LEU A 233 -0.75 -9.90 6.54
C LEU A 233 -1.74 -9.35 7.57
N PHE A 234 -2.21 -8.12 7.35
CA PHE A 234 -3.09 -7.39 8.24
C PHE A 234 -4.54 -7.34 7.75
N GLY A 235 -4.85 -8.09 6.68
CA GLY A 235 -6.19 -8.11 6.07
C GLY A 235 -6.46 -6.97 5.09
N GLY A 236 -5.42 -6.30 4.59
CA GLY A 236 -5.50 -5.21 3.60
C GLY A 236 -5.08 -3.86 4.18
N ALA A 237 -4.93 -2.86 3.29
CA ALA A 237 -4.52 -1.50 3.67
C ALA A 237 -5.47 -0.87 4.70
N LEU A 238 -6.79 -1.01 4.51
CA LEU A 238 -7.78 -0.41 5.40
C LEU A 238 -7.65 -0.92 6.84
N ARG A 239 -7.63 -2.25 7.02
CA ARG A 239 -7.46 -2.90 8.33
C ARG A 239 -6.11 -2.60 8.97
N LEU A 240 -5.03 -2.53 8.19
CA LEU A 240 -3.73 -2.10 8.72
C LEU A 240 -3.82 -0.66 9.23
N GLY A 241 -4.46 0.24 8.48
CA GLY A 241 -4.63 1.64 8.88
C GLY A 241 -5.47 1.81 10.16
N GLU A 242 -6.49 0.99 10.36
CA GLU A 242 -7.23 0.91 11.63
C GLU A 242 -6.32 0.39 12.74
N THR A 243 -5.67 -0.76 12.51
CA THR A 243 -4.82 -1.44 13.50
C THR A 243 -3.73 -0.53 14.04
N VAL A 244 -3.03 0.23 13.19
CA VAL A 244 -1.92 1.09 13.65
C VAL A 244 -2.37 2.26 14.51
N ARG A 245 -3.67 2.55 14.56
CA ARG A 245 -4.29 3.65 15.32
C ARG A 245 -5.12 3.17 16.52
N GLU A 246 -5.19 1.87 16.74
CA GLU A 246 -5.84 1.30 17.93
C GLU A 246 -5.22 1.88 19.19
N ASP A 247 -6.04 2.48 20.04
CA ASP A 247 -5.62 3.03 21.33
C ASP A 247 -6.49 2.35 22.38
N VAL A 248 -5.91 1.47 23.20
CA VAL A 248 -6.66 0.82 24.26
C VAL A 248 -6.69 1.81 25.42
N PRO A 249 -7.87 2.38 25.77
CA PRO A 249 -7.93 3.32 26.88
C PRO A 249 -7.37 2.64 28.12
N SER A 250 -6.43 3.30 28.80
CA SER A 250 -5.97 2.83 30.11
C SER A 250 -7.17 2.82 31.05
N LEU A 251 -7.71 1.62 31.34
CA LEU A 251 -8.82 1.41 32.27
C LEU A 251 -8.31 1.62 33.71
N PHE A 252 -7.97 2.85 34.06
CA PHE A 252 -7.92 3.30 35.45
C PHE A 252 -9.04 4.32 35.62
N PRO A 253 -10.14 4.01 36.34
CA PRO A 253 -11.06 5.05 36.76
C PRO A 253 -10.29 6.02 37.67
N LEU A 254 -10.16 7.28 37.25
CA LEU A 254 -9.60 8.39 38.03
C LEU A 254 -10.56 8.83 39.15
N SER A 255 -11.10 7.89 39.92
CA SER A 255 -12.07 8.17 40.97
C SER A 255 -11.83 7.23 42.14
N GLY A 256 -10.86 7.57 42.98
CA GLY A 256 -10.62 6.80 44.18
C GLY A 256 -9.39 7.18 44.99
N GLN A 257 -9.04 8.47 45.10
CA GLN A 257 -8.10 8.94 46.13
C GLN A 257 -8.03 10.48 46.24
N LEU A 258 -9.16 11.13 46.51
CA LEU A 258 -9.18 12.47 47.12
C LEU A 258 -10.43 12.62 48.00
N SER A 259 -10.39 11.97 49.15
CA SER A 259 -11.19 12.35 50.32
C SER A 259 -10.39 11.95 51.55
N ALA A 260 -9.53 12.87 51.97
CA ALA A 260 -8.98 12.88 53.32
C ALA A 260 -10.12 13.14 54.32
N PRO A 261 -9.95 12.70 55.56
CA PRO A 261 -10.14 13.57 56.71
C PRO A 261 -8.81 14.20 57.15
#